data_AF-A0A1G5KH79-F1
#
_entry.id   AF-A0A1G5KH79-F1
#
_cell.length_a   1.000
_cell.length_b   1.000
_cell.length_c   1.000
_cell.angle_alpha   90.00
_cell.angle_beta   90.00
_cell.angle_gamma   90.00
#
_symmetry.space_group_name_H-M   'P 1'
#
loop_
_entity.id
_entity.type
_entity.pdbx_description
1 polymer ?
#
loop_
_entity_poly.entity_id
_entity_poly.type
_entity_poly.pdbx_seq_one_letter_code
_entity_poly.pdbx_strand_id
1 'polypeptide(L)'
;MSKEKQKFFASEEEFLAFEFKSKARIIDDKMVEVIAPDGEIFSVLVSTGKYLNEEYRNYELHIVEWIFDLSFSQDKELMTQKIWNGLVFNGVSFMGMSSGDRQGERTRIGKKIRSIREEKGIEAKDLAKLAKIDAANLSRIEQGKFSVGLDILSKIAFVLGYQVDIVPNQI
;
A
#
# COMPACT_ATOMS: atom_id res chain seq x y z
N MET A 1 29.40 13.17 7.95
CA MET A 1 28.16 13.68 7.32
C MET A 1 28.54 14.32 5.99
N SER A 2 28.14 13.74 4.86
CA SER A 2 28.49 14.24 3.52
C SER A 2 27.63 15.45 3.13
N LYS A 3 28.23 16.38 2.39
CA LYS A 3 27.69 17.70 1.98
C LYS A 3 26.38 17.68 1.20
N GLU A 4 25.83 16.50 0.87
CA GLU A 4 24.57 16.35 0.15
C GLU A 4 23.33 16.32 1.07
N LYS A 5 23.49 16.02 2.38
CA LYS A 5 22.38 16.11 3.36
C LYS A 5 21.86 17.54 3.55
N GLN A 6 22.63 18.55 3.13
CA GLN A 6 22.43 19.96 3.43
C GLN A 6 21.45 20.68 2.48
N LYS A 7 20.53 19.95 1.82
CA LYS A 7 19.66 20.53 0.79
C LYS A 7 18.17 20.66 1.14
N PHE A 8 17.72 20.25 2.32
CA PHE A 8 16.31 20.45 2.72
C PHE A 8 16.09 20.77 4.21
N PHE A 9 16.99 20.35 5.11
CA PHE A 9 16.89 20.63 6.55
C PHE A 9 18.24 21.13 7.09
N ALA A 10 18.22 22.13 7.96
CA ALA A 10 19.41 22.74 8.55
C ALA A 10 19.95 21.97 9.77
N SER A 11 19.11 21.19 10.44
CA SER A 11 19.51 20.31 11.56
C SER A 11 18.70 18.99 11.59
N GLU A 12 19.17 18.04 12.40
CA GLU A 12 18.44 16.79 12.68
C GLU A 12 17.14 17.05 13.45
N GLU A 13 17.13 18.04 14.33
CA GLU A 13 15.94 18.45 15.07
C GLU A 13 14.87 19.01 14.12
N GLU A 14 15.27 19.82 13.14
CA GLU A 14 14.36 20.34 12.12
C GLU A 14 13.80 19.21 11.25
N PHE A 15 14.66 18.25 10.88
CA PHE A 15 14.25 17.07 10.14
C PHE A 15 13.20 16.27 10.93
N LEU A 16 13.48 15.88 12.17
CA LEU A 16 12.59 15.09 13.03
C LEU A 16 11.28 15.82 13.40
N ALA A 17 11.27 17.14 13.36
CA ALA A 17 10.08 17.94 13.62
C ALA A 17 9.18 18.08 12.38
N PHE A 18 9.65 17.71 11.19
CA PHE A 18 8.90 17.89 9.95
C PHE A 18 7.79 16.83 9.81
N GLU A 19 6.58 17.25 9.46
CA GLU A 19 5.47 16.31 9.28
C GLU A 19 5.34 15.87 7.82
N PHE A 20 5.88 14.69 7.49
CA PHE A 20 5.68 14.05 6.19
C PHE A 20 4.25 13.51 6.02
N LYS A 21 3.77 13.48 4.77
CA LYS A 21 2.47 12.88 4.41
C LYS A 21 2.49 11.37 4.56
N SER A 22 3.61 10.76 4.21
CA SER A 22 3.86 9.34 4.43
C SER A 22 4.12 9.06 5.91
N LYS A 23 3.68 7.91 6.40
CA LYS A 23 3.90 7.46 7.79
C LYS A 23 4.43 6.05 7.85
N ALA A 24 5.51 5.86 8.60
CA ALA A 24 6.18 4.58 8.76
C ALA A 24 6.00 4.04 10.18
N ARG A 25 5.74 2.73 10.30
CA ARG A 25 5.58 2.04 11.58
C ARG A 25 6.29 0.70 11.57
N ILE A 26 7.06 0.42 12.62
CA ILE A 26 7.69 -0.88 12.82
C ILE A 26 6.61 -1.93 13.06
N ILE A 27 6.66 -3.01 12.29
CA ILE A 27 5.82 -4.19 12.47
C ILE A 27 6.60 -5.26 13.23
N ASP A 28 7.85 -5.49 12.82
CA ASP A 28 8.78 -6.38 13.49
C ASP A 28 10.24 -5.97 13.21
N ASP A 29 11.19 -6.76 13.74
CA ASP A 29 12.64 -6.56 13.60
C ASP A 29 13.13 -6.38 12.15
N LYS A 30 12.42 -6.91 11.16
CA LYS A 30 12.82 -6.94 9.75
C LYS A 30 11.83 -6.23 8.83
N MET A 31 10.78 -5.63 9.38
CA MET A 31 9.69 -5.08 8.59
C MET A 31 9.13 -3.79 9.16
N VAL A 32 8.99 -2.82 8.26
CA VAL A 32 8.26 -1.57 8.49
C VAL A 32 7.09 -1.50 7.51
N GLU A 33 5.94 -1.07 8.00
CA GLU A 33 4.79 -0.70 7.18
C GLU A 33 4.88 0.80 6.89
N VAL A 34 4.66 1.20 5.64
CA VAL A 34 4.67 2.60 5.22
C VAL A 34 3.36 2.93 4.51
N ILE A 35 2.65 3.93 4.99
CA ILE A 35 1.49 4.52 4.32
C ILE A 35 2.02 5.66 3.45
N ALA A 36 1.86 5.57 2.13
CA ALA A 36 2.27 6.58 1.16
C ALA A 36 1.28 7.77 1.10
N PRO A 37 1.59 8.88 0.41
CA PRO A 37 0.76 10.09 0.41
C PRO A 37 -0.68 9.91 -0.10
N ASP A 38 -0.93 8.90 -0.94
CA ASP A 38 -2.25 8.54 -1.46
C ASP A 38 -3.00 7.53 -0.58
N GLY A 39 -2.39 7.11 0.53
CA GLY A 39 -2.92 6.10 1.44
C GLY A 39 -2.57 4.66 1.06
N GLU A 40 -1.78 4.43 0.00
CA GLU A 40 -1.31 3.08 -0.34
C GLU A 40 -0.33 2.56 0.72
N ILE A 41 -0.46 1.29 1.09
CA ILE A 41 0.35 0.68 2.15
C ILE A 41 1.45 -0.19 1.54
N PHE A 42 2.68 0.02 1.96
CA PHE A 42 3.86 -0.73 1.55
C PHE A 42 4.43 -1.50 2.73
N SER A 43 4.85 -2.73 2.50
CA SER A 43 5.64 -3.50 3.46
C SER A 43 7.09 -3.44 3.01
N VAL A 44 7.94 -2.84 3.82
CA VAL A 44 9.34 -2.55 3.49
C VAL A 44 10.23 -3.41 4.38
N LEU A 45 11.06 -4.26 3.78
CA LEU A 45 12.02 -5.12 4.47
C LEU A 45 13.25 -4.30 4.85
N VAL A 46 13.26 -3.80 6.08
CA VAL A 46 14.34 -3.01 6.69
C VAL A 46 14.65 -3.52 8.09
N SER A 47 15.88 -3.35 8.57
CA SER A 47 16.28 -3.81 9.90
C SER A 47 15.96 -2.84 11.04
N THR A 48 15.18 -1.79 10.79
CA THR A 48 14.91 -0.72 11.76
C THR A 48 14.39 -1.24 13.10
N GLY A 49 13.56 -2.29 13.09
CA GLY A 49 13.06 -2.90 14.33
C GLY A 49 14.13 -3.53 15.24
N LYS A 50 15.29 -3.94 14.70
CA LYS A 50 16.36 -4.59 15.49
C LYS A 50 17.16 -3.63 16.37
N TYR A 51 17.19 -2.34 16.04
CA TYR A 51 18.04 -1.40 16.78
C TYR A 51 17.49 -1.21 18.19
N LEU A 52 18.35 -1.24 19.21
CA LEU A 52 17.93 -1.04 20.60
C LEU A 52 17.63 0.44 20.90
N ASN A 53 18.36 1.36 20.26
CA ASN A 53 18.20 2.79 20.45
C ASN A 53 16.91 3.30 19.77
N GLU A 54 15.98 3.81 20.58
CA GLU A 54 14.69 4.33 20.13
C GLU A 54 14.80 5.60 19.29
N GLU A 55 15.70 6.52 19.64
CA GLU A 55 15.93 7.74 18.86
C GLU A 55 16.40 7.40 17.45
N TYR A 56 17.30 6.42 17.33
CA TYR A 56 17.79 5.95 16.04
C TYR A 56 16.70 5.24 15.23
N ARG A 57 15.85 4.42 15.87
CA ARG A 57 14.68 3.82 15.19
C ARG A 57 13.76 4.90 14.64
N ASN A 58 13.45 5.92 15.44
CA ASN A 58 12.60 7.03 15.04
C ASN A 58 13.21 7.83 13.89
N TYR A 59 14.53 8.09 13.94
CA TYR A 59 15.26 8.74 12.87
C TYR A 59 15.21 7.96 11.55
N GLU A 60 15.45 6.64 11.58
CA GLU A 60 15.35 5.80 10.38
C GLU A 60 13.91 5.73 9.83
N LEU A 61 12.89 5.60 10.69
CA LEU A 61 11.50 5.67 10.26
C LEU A 61 11.21 6.98 9.53
N HIS A 62 11.74 8.08 10.05
CA HIS A 62 11.56 9.39 9.45
C HIS A 62 12.29 9.55 8.10
N ILE A 63 13.45 8.92 7.94
CA ILE A 63 14.11 8.79 6.63
C ILE A 63 13.22 8.03 5.65
N VAL A 64 12.61 6.92 6.07
CA VAL A 64 11.71 6.13 5.23
C VAL A 64 10.52 6.99 4.79
N GLU A 65 9.87 7.71 5.71
CA GLU A 65 8.76 8.62 5.41
C GLU A 65 9.15 9.70 4.38
N TRP A 66 10.28 10.36 4.61
CA TRP A 66 10.83 11.38 3.72
C TRP A 66 11.08 10.86 2.30
N ILE A 67 11.67 9.67 2.17
CA ILE A 67 11.96 9.06 0.88
C ILE A 67 10.67 8.73 0.12
N PHE A 68 9.65 8.22 0.83
CA PHE A 68 8.35 7.93 0.21
C PHE A 68 7.66 9.21 -0.29
N ASP A 69 7.70 10.30 0.48
CA ASP A 69 7.15 11.60 0.07
C ASP A 69 7.87 12.16 -1.16
N LEU A 70 9.20 12.14 -1.19
CA LEU A 70 9.99 12.65 -2.32
C LEU A 70 9.85 11.78 -3.58
N SER A 71 9.67 10.47 -3.40
CA SER A 71 9.62 9.51 -4.51
C SER A 71 8.23 9.34 -5.10
N PHE A 72 7.19 9.91 -4.45
CA PHE A 72 5.80 9.72 -4.85
C PHE A 72 5.57 10.11 -6.31
N SER A 73 5.00 9.19 -7.07
CA SER A 73 4.73 9.33 -8.50
C SER A 73 3.58 8.41 -8.90
N GLN A 74 2.78 8.84 -9.90
CA GLN A 74 1.75 7.99 -10.50
C GLN A 74 2.37 6.85 -11.33
N ASP A 75 3.59 7.05 -11.84
CA ASP A 75 4.41 5.97 -12.42
C ASP A 75 5.05 5.16 -11.29
N LYS A 76 4.55 3.92 -11.12
CA LYS A 76 4.92 3.03 -10.01
C LYS A 76 6.30 2.39 -10.18
N GLU A 77 6.73 2.16 -11.42
CA GLU A 77 8.07 1.63 -11.68
C GLU A 77 9.10 2.71 -11.34
N LEU A 78 8.85 3.94 -11.77
CA LEU A 78 9.69 5.08 -11.41
C LEU A 78 9.69 5.35 -9.90
N MET A 79 8.52 5.29 -9.25
CA MET A 79 8.40 5.48 -7.80
C MET A 79 9.22 4.42 -7.04
N THR A 80 9.02 3.14 -7.34
CA THR A 80 9.73 2.04 -6.65
C THR A 80 11.23 2.10 -6.88
N GLN A 81 11.68 2.46 -8.09
CA GLN A 81 13.10 2.69 -8.38
C GLN A 81 13.67 3.84 -7.55
N LYS A 82 12.95 4.97 -7.44
CA LYS A 82 13.38 6.12 -6.61
C LYS A 82 13.43 5.78 -5.13
N ILE A 83 12.44 5.04 -4.61
CA ILE A 83 12.44 4.60 -3.20
C ILE A 83 13.62 3.67 -2.95
N TRP A 84 13.85 2.69 -3.83
CA TRP A 84 14.98 1.77 -3.72
C TRP A 84 16.31 2.52 -3.63
N ASN A 85 16.56 3.43 -4.59
CA ASN A 85 17.77 4.25 -4.62
C ASN A 85 17.87 5.14 -3.37
N GLY A 86 16.78 5.79 -2.98
CA GLY A 86 16.73 6.68 -1.83
C GLY A 86 17.09 5.97 -0.52
N LEU A 87 16.52 4.79 -0.28
CA LEU A 87 16.80 4.03 0.95
C LEU A 87 18.26 3.58 1.02
N VAL A 88 18.76 3.02 -0.08
CA VAL A 88 20.15 2.55 -0.18
C VAL A 88 21.13 3.72 0.01
N PHE A 89 20.93 4.84 -0.68
CA PHE A 89 21.83 6.00 -0.59
C PHE A 89 21.78 6.71 0.77
N ASN A 90 20.68 6.58 1.52
CA ASN A 90 20.57 7.10 2.88
C ASN A 90 21.04 6.10 3.95
N GLY A 91 21.59 4.95 3.56
CA GLY A 91 22.17 3.98 4.48
C GLY A 91 21.15 3.14 5.23
N VAL A 92 19.88 3.15 4.82
CA VAL A 92 18.87 2.27 5.40
C VAL A 92 19.13 0.85 4.90
N SER A 93 19.24 -0.11 5.82
CA SER A 93 19.47 -1.51 5.48
C SER A 93 18.22 -2.15 4.87
N PHE A 94 18.01 -1.87 3.59
CA PHE A 94 16.86 -2.26 2.79
C PHE A 94 17.14 -3.51 1.95
N MET A 95 16.24 -4.50 1.99
CA MET A 95 16.35 -5.74 1.20
C MET A 95 15.26 -5.94 0.16
N GLY A 96 14.17 -5.17 0.23
CA GLY A 96 13.04 -5.31 -0.69
C GLY A 96 11.77 -4.68 -0.13
N MET A 97 10.78 -4.42 -0.98
CA MET A 97 9.48 -3.92 -0.56
C MET A 97 8.37 -4.64 -1.32
N SER A 98 7.16 -4.64 -0.77
CA SER A 98 5.97 -5.03 -1.51
C SER A 98 5.73 -4.05 -2.66
N SER A 99 5.04 -4.48 -3.70
CA SER A 99 4.67 -3.64 -4.85
C SER A 99 3.58 -2.61 -4.53
N GLY A 100 3.50 -2.12 -3.29
CA GLY A 100 2.37 -1.37 -2.76
C GLY A 100 1.13 -2.25 -2.59
N ASP A 101 0.19 -1.81 -1.78
CA ASP A 101 -1.03 -2.56 -1.54
C ASP A 101 -1.71 -2.83 -2.88
N ARG A 102 -2.29 -4.01 -3.05
CA ARG A 102 -2.99 -4.45 -4.28
C ARG A 102 -4.27 -3.62 -4.56
N GLN A 103 -4.34 -2.38 -4.10
CA GLN A 103 -5.43 -1.43 -4.26
C GLN A 103 -5.80 -1.27 -5.72
N GLY A 104 -4.83 -1.27 -6.64
CA GLY A 104 -5.10 -1.27 -8.09
C GLY A 104 -5.97 -2.46 -8.50
N GLU A 105 -5.53 -3.68 -8.18
CA GLU A 105 -6.25 -4.91 -8.52
C GLU A 105 -7.57 -5.06 -7.76
N ARG A 106 -7.62 -4.69 -6.48
CA ARG A 106 -8.87 -4.66 -5.71
C ARG A 106 -9.86 -3.66 -6.27
N THR A 107 -9.39 -2.48 -6.69
CA THR A 107 -10.23 -1.46 -7.33
C THR A 107 -10.70 -1.93 -8.69
N ARG A 108 -9.83 -2.55 -9.51
CA ARG A 108 -10.16 -3.10 -10.82
C ARG A 108 -11.22 -4.20 -10.70
N ILE A 109 -10.98 -5.19 -9.86
CA ILE A 109 -11.92 -6.30 -9.60
C ILE A 109 -13.20 -5.79 -8.94
N GLY A 110 -13.10 -4.94 -7.92
CA GLY A 110 -14.26 -4.36 -7.22
C GLY A 110 -15.17 -3.55 -8.15
N LYS A 111 -14.59 -2.69 -9.01
CA LYS A 111 -15.34 -1.95 -10.03
C LYS A 111 -15.98 -2.90 -11.04
N LYS A 112 -15.29 -3.98 -11.45
CA LYS A 112 -15.85 -4.96 -12.39
C LYS A 112 -17.05 -5.70 -11.80
N ILE A 113 -16.96 -6.12 -10.53
CA ILE A 113 -18.09 -6.72 -9.79
C ILE A 113 -19.28 -5.77 -9.77
N ARG A 114 -19.03 -4.50 -9.40
CA ARG A 114 -20.07 -3.47 -9.36
C ARG A 114 -20.73 -3.25 -10.73
N SER A 115 -19.94 -3.13 -11.81
CA SER A 115 -20.44 -2.96 -13.17
C SER A 115 -21.38 -4.11 -13.56
N ILE A 116 -20.93 -5.36 -13.39
CA ILE A 116 -21.73 -6.55 -13.72
C ILE A 116 -23.03 -6.59 -12.89
N ARG A 117 -22.94 -6.22 -11.61
CA ARG A 117 -24.11 -6.16 -10.72
C ARG A 117 -25.12 -5.12 -11.23
N GLU A 118 -24.66 -3.92 -11.56
CA GLU A 118 -25.49 -2.82 -12.06
C GLU A 118 -26.09 -3.14 -13.45
N GLU A 119 -25.31 -3.76 -14.35
CA GLU A 119 -25.77 -4.27 -15.65
C GLU A 119 -26.91 -5.30 -15.50
N LYS A 120 -26.91 -6.08 -14.42
CA LYS A 120 -27.95 -7.06 -14.10
C LYS A 120 -29.12 -6.48 -13.28
N GLY A 121 -29.08 -5.20 -12.93
CA GLY A 121 -30.11 -4.55 -12.11
C GLY A 121 -30.19 -5.09 -10.67
N ILE A 122 -29.11 -5.66 -10.14
CA ILE A 122 -29.07 -6.23 -8.79
C ILE A 122 -28.62 -5.15 -7.80
N GLU A 123 -29.34 -4.97 -6.69
CA GLU A 123 -28.86 -4.08 -5.62
C GLU A 123 -27.74 -4.71 -4.81
N ALA A 124 -26.85 -3.89 -4.25
CA ALA A 124 -25.73 -4.38 -3.44
C ALA A 124 -26.20 -5.26 -2.26
N LYS A 125 -27.29 -4.86 -1.58
CA LYS A 125 -27.87 -5.64 -0.47
C LYS A 125 -28.32 -7.05 -0.91
N ASP A 126 -28.84 -7.17 -2.13
CA ASP A 126 -29.35 -8.42 -2.67
C ASP A 126 -28.19 -9.33 -3.10
N LEU A 127 -27.17 -8.77 -3.76
CA LEU A 127 -25.95 -9.52 -4.08
C LEU A 127 -25.27 -10.03 -2.81
N ALA A 128 -25.16 -9.21 -1.76
CA ALA A 128 -24.56 -9.60 -0.49
C ALA A 128 -25.32 -10.78 0.15
N LYS A 129 -26.66 -10.69 0.16
CA LYS A 129 -27.54 -11.76 0.67
C LYS A 129 -27.37 -13.06 -0.12
N LEU A 130 -27.37 -12.99 -1.45
CA LEU A 130 -27.20 -14.14 -2.33
C LEU A 130 -25.81 -14.78 -2.18
N ALA A 131 -24.77 -13.97 -2.04
CA ALA A 131 -23.39 -14.42 -1.81
C ALA A 131 -23.13 -14.85 -0.35
N LYS A 132 -24.12 -14.71 0.54
CA LYS A 132 -24.04 -15.00 1.99
C LYS A 132 -22.90 -14.25 2.67
N ILE A 133 -22.79 -12.95 2.37
CA ILE A 133 -21.83 -12.03 3.00
C ILE A 133 -22.54 -10.79 3.53
N ASP A 134 -21.85 -10.04 4.38
CA ASP A 134 -22.34 -8.77 4.88
C ASP A 134 -22.36 -7.68 3.78
N ALA A 135 -23.38 -6.83 3.81
CA ALA A 135 -23.56 -5.77 2.80
C ALA A 135 -22.48 -4.67 2.90
N ALA A 136 -21.99 -4.36 4.10
CA ALA A 136 -20.87 -3.43 4.27
C ALA A 136 -19.57 -4.05 3.73
N ASN A 137 -19.37 -5.36 3.92
CA ASN A 137 -18.25 -6.08 3.30
C ASN A 137 -18.31 -6.01 1.77
N LEU A 138 -19.47 -6.29 1.15
CA LEU A 138 -19.62 -6.16 -0.30
C LEU A 138 -19.32 -4.72 -0.77
N SER A 139 -19.85 -3.71 -0.08
CA SER A 139 -19.58 -2.30 -0.43
C SER A 139 -18.10 -1.96 -0.39
N ARG A 140 -17.36 -2.44 0.63
CA ARG A 140 -15.91 -2.23 0.72
C ARG A 140 -15.15 -2.99 -0.37
N ILE A 141 -15.61 -4.18 -0.76
CA ILE A 141 -15.04 -4.96 -1.87
C ILE A 141 -15.21 -4.20 -3.19
N GLU A 142 -16.41 -3.72 -3.49
CA GLU A 142 -16.68 -2.96 -4.72
C GLU A 142 -15.87 -1.65 -4.81
N GLN A 143 -15.54 -1.04 -3.66
CA GLN A 143 -14.67 0.13 -3.56
C GLN A 143 -13.17 -0.21 -3.58
N GLY A 144 -12.80 -1.49 -3.61
CA GLY A 144 -11.41 -1.94 -3.51
C GLY A 144 -10.77 -1.77 -2.12
N LYS A 145 -11.53 -1.34 -1.10
CA LYS A 145 -11.09 -1.04 0.27
C LYS A 145 -11.01 -2.27 1.19
N PHE A 146 -11.16 -3.47 0.62
CA PHE A 146 -11.13 -4.72 1.36
C PHE A 146 -10.41 -5.82 0.58
N SER A 147 -9.43 -6.45 1.22
CA SER A 147 -8.75 -7.63 0.67
C SER A 147 -9.64 -8.86 0.82
N VAL A 148 -10.38 -9.18 -0.24
CA VAL A 148 -11.30 -10.30 -0.27
C VAL A 148 -10.55 -11.63 -0.49
N GLY A 149 -10.88 -12.64 0.31
CA GLY A 149 -10.39 -14.01 0.08
C GLY A 149 -10.99 -14.64 -1.17
N LEU A 150 -10.27 -15.58 -1.79
CA LEU A 150 -10.66 -16.21 -3.05
C LEU A 150 -12.04 -16.90 -2.97
N ASP A 151 -12.39 -17.51 -1.83
CA ASP A 151 -13.68 -18.18 -1.65
C ASP A 151 -14.86 -17.21 -1.70
N ILE A 152 -14.72 -16.04 -1.07
CA ILE A 152 -15.74 -15.00 -1.09
C ILE A 152 -15.84 -14.40 -2.50
N LEU A 153 -14.70 -14.13 -3.14
CA LEU A 153 -14.67 -13.62 -4.51
C LEU A 153 -15.36 -14.59 -5.47
N SER A 154 -15.11 -15.89 -5.32
CA SER A 154 -15.73 -16.96 -6.11
C SER A 154 -17.23 -17.04 -5.89
N LYS A 155 -17.72 -16.88 -4.65
CA LYS A 155 -19.16 -16.83 -4.35
C LYS A 155 -19.84 -15.64 -5.03
N ILE A 156 -19.23 -14.46 -4.94
CA ILE A 156 -19.75 -13.24 -5.59
C ILE A 156 -19.81 -13.44 -7.11
N ALA A 157 -18.71 -13.90 -7.71
CA ALA A 157 -18.64 -14.17 -9.15
C ALA A 157 -19.71 -15.17 -9.58
N PHE A 158 -19.87 -16.27 -8.83
CA PHE A 158 -20.86 -17.31 -9.12
C PHE A 158 -22.30 -16.77 -9.12
N VAL A 159 -22.68 -15.96 -8.12
CA VAL A 159 -24.02 -15.33 -8.07
C VAL A 159 -24.23 -14.41 -9.28
N LEU A 160 -23.17 -13.72 -9.71
CA LEU A 160 -23.20 -12.88 -10.90
C LEU A 160 -23.15 -13.69 -12.21
N GLY A 161 -23.00 -15.02 -12.18
CA GLY A 161 -22.89 -15.88 -13.36
C GLY A 161 -21.52 -15.85 -14.04
N TYR A 162 -20.46 -15.59 -13.27
CA TYR A 162 -19.06 -15.57 -13.70
C TYR A 162 -18.20 -16.52 -12.88
N GLN A 163 -17.00 -16.79 -13.39
CA GLN A 163 -15.95 -17.52 -12.67
C GLN A 163 -14.72 -16.63 -12.54
N VAL A 164 -13.96 -16.80 -11.45
CA VAL A 164 -12.65 -16.17 -11.28
C VAL A 164 -11.64 -16.89 -12.16
N ASP A 165 -10.89 -16.14 -12.96
CA ASP A 165 -9.91 -16.68 -13.90
C ASP A 165 -8.62 -15.83 -13.92
N ILE A 166 -7.53 -16.41 -14.40
CA ILE A 166 -6.24 -15.74 -14.60
C ILE A 166 -6.14 -15.32 -16.06
N VAL A 167 -6.03 -14.01 -16.29
CA VAL A 167 -5.97 -13.43 -17.64
C VAL A 167 -4.59 -12.82 -17.90
N PRO A 168 -4.14 -12.72 -19.17
CA PRO A 168 -2.91 -12.00 -19.51
C PRO A 168 -2.98 -10.54 -19.06
N ASN A 169 -1.85 -9.98 -18.63
CA ASN A 169 -1.74 -8.56 -18.32
C ASN A 169 -1.96 -7.72 -19.59
N GLN A 170 -2.75 -6.68 -19.47
CA GLN A 170 -2.89 -5.65 -20.51
C GLN A 170 -1.87 -4.55 -20.19
N ILE A 171 -0.67 -4.66 -20.78
CA ILE A 171 0.38 -3.64 -20.75
C ILE A 171 0.24 -2.80 -22.01
#